data_AF-A0A0V0R7N0-F1
#
_entry.id   AF-A0A0V0R7N0-F1
#
_cell.length_a   1.000
_cell.length_b   1.000
_cell.length_c   1.000
_cell.angle_alpha   90.00
_cell.angle_beta   90.00
_cell.angle_gamma   90.00
#
_symmetry.space_group_name_H-M   'P 1'
#
loop_
_entity.id
_entity.type
_entity.pdbx_description
1 polymer ?
#
loop_
_entity_poly.entity_id
_entity_poly.type
_entity_poly.pdbx_seq_one_letter_code
_entity_poly.pdbx_strand_id
1 'polypeptide(L)'
;MPKEHRKRKISEQTDDSLNFESLSVSLESEKEKKSKKRRKDKNAQDFYDKKEEFLAWMAEIKGLNIESVNQFEEKRLFEEYVEDYNLANFPNKKYYDLQLYQKKLQQKAFIQQQQKELENIEMVVFNDEDQLKQKNKKQAEDFKKQQEQLQLQQLLQNQNIAKDIKEQQNIQNQLIQSYKTGDQQKVLELKKKLEPKKDENQGYQNQDDYI
;
A
#
# COMPACT_ATOMS: atom_id res chain seq x y z
N MET A 1 45.58 -33.85 -9.81
CA MET A 1 44.26 -33.31 -10.20
C MET A 1 43.94 -32.08 -9.35
N PRO A 2 44.35 -30.87 -9.76
CA PRO A 2 44.00 -29.62 -9.06
C PRO A 2 42.71 -29.03 -9.65
N LYS A 3 41.77 -28.62 -8.79
CA LYS A 3 40.49 -28.01 -9.18
C LYS A 3 40.67 -26.51 -9.42
N GLU A 4 40.42 -26.07 -10.65
CA GLU A 4 40.38 -24.65 -11.03
C GLU A 4 39.13 -23.97 -10.45
N HIS A 5 39.35 -22.88 -9.70
CA HIS A 5 38.28 -21.97 -9.29
C HIS A 5 37.98 -20.97 -10.43
N ARG A 6 36.92 -21.23 -11.20
CA ARG A 6 36.36 -20.24 -12.14
C ARG A 6 35.68 -19.11 -11.37
N LYS A 7 36.31 -17.93 -11.38
CA LYS A 7 35.69 -16.67 -10.95
C LYS A 7 34.55 -16.32 -11.92
N ARG A 8 33.31 -16.24 -11.41
CA ARG A 8 32.15 -15.78 -12.18
C ARG A 8 32.25 -14.26 -12.33
N LYS A 9 32.28 -13.76 -13.57
CA LYS A 9 32.07 -12.34 -13.87
C LYS A 9 30.60 -12.01 -13.58
N ILE A 10 30.36 -11.17 -12.59
CA ILE A 10 29.08 -10.50 -12.38
C ILE A 10 29.05 -9.37 -13.42
N SER A 11 28.10 -9.44 -14.35
CA SER A 11 27.80 -8.36 -15.27
C SER A 11 27.19 -7.21 -14.49
N GLU A 12 27.95 -6.12 -14.32
CA GLU A 12 27.41 -4.81 -13.97
C GLU A 12 26.45 -4.40 -15.08
N GLN A 13 25.17 -4.55 -14.78
CA GLN A 13 24.08 -3.95 -15.52
C GLN A 13 23.68 -2.73 -14.69
N THR A 14 24.40 -1.63 -14.89
CA THR A 14 24.12 -0.35 -14.24
C THR A 14 23.41 0.56 -15.24
N ASP A 15 22.10 0.65 -15.04
CA ASP A 15 21.31 1.89 -15.09
C ASP A 15 21.49 2.80 -16.31
N ASP A 16 20.77 2.44 -17.38
CA ASP A 16 20.22 3.39 -18.36
C ASP A 16 19.18 4.29 -17.67
N SER A 17 19.64 5.11 -16.73
CA SER A 17 18.87 6.26 -16.27
C SER A 17 18.78 7.22 -17.44
N LEU A 18 17.57 7.31 -17.97
CA LEU A 18 17.17 8.17 -19.08
C LEU A 18 17.69 9.60 -18.85
N ASN A 19 18.77 9.94 -19.54
CA ASN A 19 19.29 11.30 -19.59
C ASN A 19 18.30 12.18 -20.38
N PHE A 20 17.26 12.65 -19.69
CA PHE A 20 16.16 13.46 -20.24
C PHE A 20 16.67 14.80 -20.79
N GLU A 21 17.76 15.33 -20.23
CA GLU A 21 18.45 16.54 -20.68
C GLU A 21 18.99 16.35 -22.11
N SER A 22 19.62 15.21 -22.40
CA SER A 22 20.23 14.97 -23.72
C SER A 22 19.18 14.71 -24.81
N LEU A 23 18.02 14.12 -24.46
CA LEU A 23 16.88 13.97 -25.37
C LEU A 23 16.20 15.32 -25.67
N SER A 24 16.07 16.19 -24.66
CA SER A 24 15.50 17.53 -24.84
C SER A 24 16.37 18.38 -25.79
N VAL A 25 17.68 18.44 -25.54
CA VAL A 25 18.65 19.16 -26.40
C VAL A 25 18.71 18.61 -27.83
N SER A 26 18.62 17.29 -27.99
CA SER A 26 18.59 16.65 -29.32
C SER A 26 17.28 16.94 -30.06
N LEU A 27 16.14 16.96 -29.35
CA LEU A 27 14.84 17.35 -29.93
C LEU A 27 14.78 18.84 -30.26
N GLU A 28 15.40 19.73 -29.46
CA GLU A 28 15.51 21.17 -29.75
C GLU A 28 16.33 21.42 -31.02
N SER A 29 17.49 20.77 -31.17
CA SER A 29 18.36 20.95 -32.34
C SER A 29 17.79 20.36 -33.65
N GLU A 30 16.98 19.30 -33.58
CA GLU A 30 16.20 18.79 -34.71
C GLU A 30 15.02 19.70 -35.08
N LYS A 31 14.31 20.26 -34.10
CA LYS A 31 13.21 21.22 -34.33
C LYS A 31 13.72 22.48 -35.03
N GLU A 32 14.89 22.98 -34.65
CA GLU A 32 15.50 24.15 -35.26
C GLU A 32 15.89 23.92 -36.73
N LYS A 33 16.46 22.74 -37.04
CA LYS A 33 16.83 22.36 -38.42
C LYS A 33 15.63 22.05 -39.31
N LYS A 34 14.52 21.52 -38.76
CA LYS A 34 13.25 21.32 -39.48
C LYS A 34 12.45 22.62 -39.66
N SER A 35 12.53 23.57 -38.74
CA SER A 35 11.80 24.85 -38.79
C SER A 35 12.18 25.74 -39.99
N LYS A 36 13.41 25.62 -40.51
CA LYS A 36 13.89 26.36 -41.69
C LYS A 36 13.49 25.69 -43.02
N LYS A 37 13.04 24.43 -43.00
CA LYS A 37 12.62 23.70 -44.21
C LYS A 37 11.13 23.90 -44.43
N ARG A 38 10.80 25.00 -45.11
CA ARG A 38 9.50 25.34 -45.72
C ARG A 38 8.34 25.57 -44.74
N ARG A 39 8.15 26.82 -44.32
CA ARG A 39 6.78 27.33 -44.15
C ARG A 39 6.17 27.32 -45.55
N LYS A 40 5.41 26.28 -45.88
CA LYS A 40 4.51 26.35 -47.04
C LYS A 40 3.45 27.36 -46.64
N ASP A 41 3.35 28.46 -47.37
CA ASP A 41 2.25 29.39 -47.20
C ASP A 41 0.96 28.59 -47.38
N LYS A 42 0.12 28.59 -46.34
CA LYS A 42 -1.14 27.86 -46.41
C LYS A 42 -2.09 28.64 -47.27
N ASN A 43 -2.78 27.93 -48.15
CA ASN A 43 -3.83 28.49 -48.99
C ASN A 43 -5.20 28.14 -48.42
N ALA A 44 -6.23 28.87 -48.87
CA ALA A 44 -7.63 28.67 -48.47
C ALA A 44 -8.14 27.21 -48.64
N GLN A 45 -7.50 26.41 -49.49
CA GLN A 45 -7.79 25.00 -49.71
C GLN A 45 -7.37 24.07 -48.56
N ASP A 46 -6.47 24.49 -47.66
CA ASP A 46 -5.98 23.69 -46.53
C ASP A 46 -6.93 23.73 -45.31
N PHE A 47 -8.18 24.13 -45.51
CA PHE A 47 -9.20 24.30 -44.47
C PHE A 47 -9.35 23.07 -43.56
N TYR A 48 -9.40 21.88 -44.15
CA TYR A 48 -9.66 20.65 -43.41
C TYR A 48 -8.51 20.24 -42.49
N ASP A 49 -7.26 20.49 -42.91
CA ASP A 49 -6.06 20.13 -42.13
C ASP A 49 -5.86 21.03 -40.90
N LYS A 50 -6.47 22.22 -40.90
CA LYS A 50 -6.36 23.21 -39.82
C LYS A 50 -7.69 23.54 -39.16
N LYS A 51 -8.71 22.74 -39.43
CA LYS A 51 -10.06 22.98 -38.92
C LYS A 51 -10.08 23.02 -37.40
N GLU A 52 -9.40 22.09 -36.73
CA GLU A 52 -9.37 22.03 -35.27
C GLU A 52 -8.72 23.27 -34.65
N GLU A 53 -7.59 23.72 -35.20
CA GLU A 53 -6.90 24.92 -34.73
C GLU A 53 -7.69 26.20 -35.04
N PHE A 54 -8.34 26.27 -36.20
CA PHE A 54 -9.19 27.38 -36.60
C PHE A 54 -10.40 27.51 -35.67
N LEU A 55 -11.06 26.40 -35.32
CA LEU A 55 -12.19 26.41 -34.38
C LEU A 55 -11.76 26.86 -32.98
N ALA A 56 -10.60 26.40 -32.50
CA ALA A 56 -10.05 26.85 -31.23
C ALA A 56 -9.73 28.35 -31.23
N TRP A 57 -9.13 28.86 -32.32
CA TRP A 57 -8.87 30.28 -32.50
C TRP A 57 -10.16 31.11 -32.54
N MET A 58 -11.16 30.65 -33.29
CA MET A 58 -12.46 31.33 -33.40
C MET A 58 -13.16 31.43 -32.03
N ALA A 59 -13.17 30.32 -31.27
CA ALA A 59 -13.80 30.30 -29.96
C ALA A 59 -13.08 31.17 -28.93
N GLU A 60 -11.74 31.16 -28.90
CA GLU A 60 -10.97 31.82 -27.85
C GLU A 60 -10.57 33.27 -28.17
N ILE A 61 -10.26 33.58 -29.43
CA ILE A 61 -9.84 34.94 -29.83
C ILE A 61 -11.02 35.77 -30.31
N LYS A 62 -11.88 35.19 -31.17
CA LYS A 62 -13.04 35.91 -31.71
C LYS A 62 -14.28 35.79 -30.82
N GLY A 63 -14.31 34.82 -29.89
CA GLY A 63 -15.43 34.62 -28.98
C GLY A 63 -16.72 34.17 -29.68
N LEU A 64 -16.61 33.63 -30.90
CA LEU A 64 -17.75 33.20 -31.69
C LEU A 64 -18.02 31.70 -31.46
N ASN A 65 -19.30 31.36 -31.33
CA ASN A 65 -19.71 29.97 -31.23
C ASN A 65 -19.85 29.39 -32.64
N ILE A 66 -19.31 28.19 -32.84
CA ILE A 66 -19.24 27.48 -34.13
C ILE A 66 -20.65 27.32 -34.75
N GLU A 67 -21.66 27.14 -33.90
CA GLU A 67 -23.05 26.95 -34.31
C GLU A 67 -23.75 28.24 -34.76
N SER A 68 -23.17 29.41 -34.47
CA SER A 68 -23.77 30.72 -34.76
C SER A 68 -23.27 31.36 -36.06
N VAL A 69 -22.20 30.84 -36.65
CA VAL A 69 -21.50 31.45 -37.79
C VAL A 69 -22.04 30.88 -39.10
N ASN A 70 -22.39 31.76 -40.05
CA ASN A 70 -22.83 31.33 -41.38
C ASN A 70 -21.62 30.91 -42.25
N GLN A 71 -21.82 30.02 -43.22
CA GLN A 71 -20.76 29.48 -44.09
C GLN A 71 -19.96 30.57 -44.83
N PHE A 72 -20.59 31.70 -45.17
CA PHE A 72 -19.90 32.83 -45.78
C PHE A 72 -18.95 33.52 -44.80
N GLU A 73 -19.38 33.73 -43.56
CA GLU A 73 -18.58 34.34 -42.51
C GLU A 73 -17.44 33.41 -42.08
N GLU A 74 -17.70 32.10 -42.04
CA GLU A 74 -16.67 31.08 -41.77
C GLU A 74 -15.51 31.16 -42.76
N LYS A 75 -15.80 31.33 -44.07
CA LYS A 75 -14.77 31.50 -45.10
C LYS A 75 -13.96 32.78 -44.90
N ARG A 76 -14.61 33.91 -44.61
CA ARG A 76 -13.94 35.18 -44.35
C ARG A 76 -13.04 35.11 -43.11
N LEU A 77 -13.54 34.48 -42.04
CA LEU A 77 -12.77 34.27 -40.80
C LEU A 77 -11.59 33.32 -41.02
N PHE A 78 -11.76 32.33 -41.90
CA PHE A 78 -10.68 31.43 -42.24
C PHE A 78 -9.56 32.12 -43.04
N GLU A 79 -9.90 33.03 -43.95
CA GLU A 79 -8.91 33.86 -44.65
C GLU A 79 -8.07 34.69 -43.65
N GLU A 80 -8.73 35.36 -42.70
CA GLU A 80 -8.05 36.11 -41.63
C GLU A 80 -7.16 35.19 -40.77
N TYR A 81 -7.66 33.99 -40.42
CA TYR A 81 -6.87 33.01 -39.69
C TYR A 81 -5.65 32.53 -40.48
N VAL A 82 -5.76 32.30 -41.78
CA VAL A 82 -4.63 31.88 -42.63
C VAL A 82 -3.58 32.99 -42.74
N GLU A 83 -4.01 34.24 -42.86
CA GLU A 83 -3.11 35.40 -42.83
C GLU A 83 -2.33 35.45 -41.51
N ASP A 84 -3.02 35.40 -40.37
CA ASP A 84 -2.37 35.43 -39.06
C ASP A 84 -1.50 34.19 -38.79
N TYR A 85 -1.90 33.02 -39.32
CA TYR A 85 -1.11 31.80 -39.25
C TYR A 85 0.21 31.93 -40.02
N ASN A 86 0.15 32.46 -41.24
CA ASN A 86 1.33 32.62 -42.11
C ASN A 86 2.26 33.73 -41.57
N LEU A 87 1.70 34.82 -41.05
CA LEU A 87 2.44 35.91 -40.43
C LEU A 87 2.95 35.59 -39.02
N ALA A 88 2.49 34.49 -38.44
CA ALA A 88 2.78 34.08 -37.07
C ALA A 88 2.35 35.11 -36.01
N ASN A 89 1.19 35.74 -36.20
CA ASN A 89 0.65 36.78 -35.32
C ASN A 89 -0.12 36.24 -34.10
N PHE A 90 -0.31 34.93 -33.98
CA PHE A 90 -1.09 34.39 -32.86
C PHE A 90 -0.35 34.52 -31.51
N PRO A 91 -1.08 34.84 -30.42
CA PRO A 91 -0.49 35.06 -29.10
C PRO A 91 0.05 33.78 -28.45
N ASN A 92 -0.44 32.60 -28.84
CA ASN A 92 -0.01 31.33 -28.27
C ASN A 92 0.32 30.32 -29.39
N LYS A 93 1.31 29.47 -29.14
CA LYS A 93 1.72 28.39 -30.04
C LYS A 93 0.62 27.35 -30.29
N LYS A 94 -0.39 27.25 -29.41
CA LYS A 94 -1.51 26.29 -29.53
C LYS A 94 -2.31 26.45 -30.82
N TYR A 95 -2.38 27.64 -31.40
CA TYR A 95 -3.14 27.90 -32.62
C TYR A 95 -2.40 27.48 -33.91
N TYR A 96 -1.14 27.08 -33.81
CA TYR A 96 -0.42 26.53 -34.98
C TYR A 96 -0.53 25.01 -35.06
N ASP A 97 -0.53 24.37 -33.89
CA ASP A 97 -0.57 22.92 -33.71
C ASP A 97 -1.19 22.59 -32.33
N LEU A 98 -2.50 22.37 -32.34
CA LEU A 98 -3.28 22.10 -31.13
C LEU A 98 -2.93 20.72 -30.57
N GLN A 99 -2.73 19.73 -31.44
CA GLN A 99 -2.41 18.36 -31.06
C GLN A 99 -1.06 18.28 -30.32
N LEU A 100 -0.02 18.95 -30.84
CA LEU A 100 1.27 19.02 -30.17
C LEU A 100 1.18 19.74 -28.82
N TYR A 101 0.36 20.79 -28.73
CA TYR A 101 0.15 21.52 -27.48
C TYR A 101 -0.51 20.63 -26.42
N GLN A 102 -1.59 19.92 -26.78
CA GLN A 102 -2.28 18.98 -25.90
C GLN A 102 -1.35 17.85 -25.45
N LYS A 103 -0.59 17.25 -26.36
CA LYS A 103 0.38 16.19 -26.04
C LYS A 103 1.43 16.68 -25.03
N LYS A 104 1.95 17.90 -25.20
CA LYS A 104 2.89 18.50 -24.24
C LYS A 104 2.26 18.74 -22.87
N LEU A 105 1.00 19.17 -22.84
CA LEU A 105 0.28 19.38 -21.60
C LEU A 105 0.07 18.06 -20.84
N GLN A 106 -0.34 17.01 -21.54
CA GLN A 106 -0.48 15.66 -20.99
C GLN A 106 0.86 15.11 -20.48
N GLN A 107 1.95 15.27 -21.24
CA GLN A 107 3.27 14.85 -20.81
C GLN A 107 3.72 15.58 -19.53
N LYS A 108 3.51 16.89 -19.45
CA LYS A 108 3.81 17.67 -18.24
C LYS A 108 2.99 17.18 -17.04
N ALA A 109 1.71 16.93 -17.23
CA ALA A 109 0.85 16.41 -16.18
C ALA A 109 1.30 15.03 -15.70
N PHE A 110 1.66 14.14 -16.63
CA PHE A 110 2.17 12.80 -16.32
C PHE A 110 3.49 12.84 -15.54
N ILE A 111 4.42 13.71 -15.93
CA ILE A 111 5.69 13.89 -15.19
C ILE A 111 5.42 14.43 -13.78
N GLN A 112 4.54 15.40 -13.63
CA GLN A 112 4.18 15.94 -12.31
C GLN A 112 3.50 14.89 -11.41
N GLN A 113 2.68 14.01 -11.99
CA GLN A 113 2.06 12.91 -11.25
C GLN A 113 3.13 11.92 -10.77
N GLN A 114 4.03 11.48 -11.64
CA GLN A 114 5.13 10.59 -11.24
C GLN A 114 6.03 11.21 -10.16
N GLN A 115 6.34 12.50 -10.25
CA GLN A 115 7.11 13.20 -9.21
C GLN A 115 6.39 13.18 -7.86
N LYS A 116 5.09 13.47 -7.84
CA LYS A 116 4.28 13.38 -6.61
C LYS A 116 4.20 11.97 -6.06
N GLU A 117 4.12 10.96 -6.92
CA GLU A 117 4.14 9.56 -6.50
C GLU A 117 5.49 9.19 -5.86
N LEU A 118 6.62 9.62 -6.44
CA LEU A 118 7.94 9.42 -5.86
C LEU A 118 8.08 10.13 -4.50
N GLU A 119 7.65 11.39 -4.40
CA GLU A 119 7.63 12.14 -3.13
C GLU A 119 6.76 11.44 -2.07
N ASN A 120 5.61 10.89 -2.46
CA ASN A 120 4.75 10.13 -1.56
C ASN A 120 5.42 8.83 -1.10
N ILE A 121 6.13 8.12 -1.99
CA ILE A 121 6.88 6.91 -1.63
C ILE A 121 7.98 7.26 -0.61
N GLU A 122 8.75 8.32 -0.83
CA GLU A 122 9.78 8.78 0.12
C GLU A 122 9.20 9.14 1.49
N MET A 123 8.04 9.82 1.52
CA MET A 123 7.31 10.14 2.75
C MET A 123 6.78 8.89 3.48
N VAL A 124 6.36 7.86 2.75
CA VAL A 124 5.85 6.60 3.33
C VAL A 124 6.98 5.79 3.96
N VAL A 125 8.14 5.67 3.30
CA VAL A 125 9.31 4.94 3.83
C VAL A 125 9.78 5.46 5.20
N PHE A 126 9.69 6.77 5.43
CA PHE A 126 10.05 7.37 6.72
C PHE A 126 9.05 7.04 7.85
N ASN A 127 7.80 6.76 7.51
CA ASN A 127 6.74 6.44 8.47
C ASN A 127 6.71 4.95 8.88
N ASP A 128 7.38 4.09 8.11
CA ASP A 128 7.40 2.64 8.32
C ASP A 128 8.17 2.25 9.60
N GLU A 129 9.22 3.00 9.97
CA GLU A 129 10.00 2.79 11.19
C GLU A 129 9.16 3.07 12.45
N ASP A 130 8.40 4.17 12.45
CA ASP A 130 7.52 4.54 13.56
C ASP A 130 6.37 3.52 13.72
N GLN A 131 5.82 3.01 12.62
CA GLN A 131 4.83 1.94 12.66
C GLN A 131 5.41 0.64 13.22
N LEU A 132 6.64 0.28 12.85
CA LEU A 132 7.32 -0.90 13.39
C LEU A 132 7.55 -0.77 14.89
N LYS A 133 7.97 0.42 15.35
CA LYS A 133 8.16 0.72 16.77
C LYS A 133 6.87 0.60 17.57
N GLN A 134 5.75 1.11 17.03
CA GLN A 134 4.44 0.96 17.67
C GLN A 134 3.99 -0.51 17.74
N LYS A 135 4.19 -1.30 16.67
CA LYS A 135 3.89 -2.73 16.66
C LYS A 135 4.71 -3.48 17.71
N ASN A 136 6.02 -3.25 17.79
CA ASN A 136 6.90 -3.88 18.76
C ASN A 136 6.51 -3.52 20.20
N LYS A 137 6.13 -2.26 20.46
CA LYS A 137 5.67 -1.82 21.78
C LYS A 137 4.41 -2.55 22.22
N LYS A 138 3.41 -2.66 21.32
CA LYS A 138 2.17 -3.41 21.60
C LYS A 138 2.45 -4.89 21.90
N GLN A 139 3.32 -5.54 21.10
CA GLN A 139 3.70 -6.93 21.33
C GLN A 139 4.39 -7.13 22.69
N ALA A 140 5.27 -6.21 23.08
CA ALA A 140 5.92 -6.27 24.39
C ALA A 140 4.92 -6.09 25.55
N GLU A 141 3.96 -5.18 25.40
CA GLU A 141 2.88 -4.96 26.38
C GLU A 141 1.97 -6.19 26.51
N ASP A 142 1.57 -6.78 25.39
CA ASP A 142 0.74 -7.99 25.36
C ASP A 142 1.45 -9.18 26.01
N PHE A 143 2.73 -9.38 25.68
CA PHE A 143 3.54 -10.43 26.29
C PHE A 143 3.65 -10.25 27.80
N LYS A 144 3.90 -9.03 28.27
CA LYS A 144 3.97 -8.71 29.70
C LYS A 144 2.64 -8.99 30.40
N LYS A 145 1.53 -8.58 29.79
CA LYS A 145 0.17 -8.83 30.32
C LYS A 145 -0.15 -10.32 30.42
N GLN A 146 0.24 -11.12 29.43
CA GLN A 146 0.10 -12.58 29.48
C GLN A 146 0.92 -13.19 30.63
N GLN A 147 2.16 -12.74 30.83
CA GLN A 147 2.98 -13.21 31.96
C GLN A 147 2.36 -12.86 33.30
N GLU A 148 1.86 -11.64 33.48
CA GLU A 148 1.17 -11.22 34.71
C GLU A 148 -0.09 -12.07 34.97
N GLN A 149 -0.88 -12.38 33.94
CA GLN A 149 -2.04 -13.26 34.06
C GLN A 149 -1.68 -14.68 34.48
N LEU A 150 -0.62 -15.25 33.89
CA LEU A 150 -0.14 -16.59 34.27
C LEU A 150 0.37 -16.62 35.71
N GLN A 151 1.11 -15.61 36.14
CA GLN A 151 1.58 -15.49 37.53
C GLN A 151 0.40 -15.39 38.50
N LEU A 152 -0.62 -14.59 38.18
CA LEU A 152 -1.82 -14.48 38.99
C LEU A 152 -2.58 -15.81 39.08
N GLN A 153 -2.73 -16.53 37.96
CA GLN A 153 -3.37 -17.84 37.93
C GLN A 153 -2.65 -18.85 38.83
N GLN A 154 -1.32 -18.90 38.78
CA GLN A 154 -0.50 -19.75 39.65
C GLN A 154 -0.70 -19.39 41.13
N LEU A 155 -0.75 -18.09 41.46
CA LEU A 155 -0.97 -17.65 42.85
C LEU A 155 -2.35 -18.07 43.37
N LEU A 156 -3.40 -17.93 42.56
CA LEU A 156 -4.76 -18.37 42.91
C LEU A 156 -4.84 -19.90 43.06
N GLN A 157 -4.19 -20.64 42.17
CA GLN A 157 -4.10 -22.10 42.27
C GLN A 157 -3.40 -22.52 43.57
N ASN A 158 -2.27 -21.90 43.90
CA ASN A 158 -1.53 -22.16 45.13
C ASN A 158 -2.35 -21.82 46.38
N GLN A 159 -3.15 -20.74 46.35
CA GLN A 159 -4.07 -20.41 47.45
C GLN A 159 -5.15 -21.48 47.64
N ASN A 160 -5.70 -22.03 46.55
CA ASN A 160 -6.71 -23.09 46.64
C ASN A 160 -6.09 -24.39 47.20
N ILE A 161 -4.92 -24.79 46.70
CA ILE A 161 -4.17 -25.94 47.25
C ILE A 161 -3.90 -25.77 48.75
N ALA A 162 -3.49 -24.57 49.18
CA ALA A 162 -3.23 -24.30 50.59
C ALA A 162 -4.49 -24.40 51.46
N LYS A 163 -5.66 -23.97 50.95
CA LYS A 163 -6.95 -24.14 51.63
C LYS A 163 -7.31 -25.62 51.76
N ASP A 164 -7.17 -26.39 50.68
CA ASP A 164 -7.47 -27.83 50.67
C ASP A 164 -6.60 -28.60 51.67
N ILE A 165 -5.29 -28.30 51.74
CA ILE A 165 -4.37 -28.88 52.72
C ILE A 165 -4.85 -28.59 54.15
N LYS A 166 -5.24 -27.34 54.43
CA LYS A 166 -5.74 -26.95 55.76
C LYS A 166 -7.02 -27.68 56.13
N GLU A 167 -7.93 -27.87 55.18
CA GLU A 167 -9.16 -28.64 55.38
C GLU A 167 -8.87 -30.12 55.66
N GLN A 168 -7.95 -30.73 54.89
CA GLN A 168 -7.51 -32.12 55.13
C GLN A 168 -6.89 -32.28 56.53
N GLN A 169 -6.03 -31.34 56.94
CA GLN A 169 -5.45 -31.33 58.28
C GLN A 169 -6.53 -31.21 59.37
N ASN A 170 -7.54 -30.36 59.18
CA ASN A 170 -8.66 -30.24 60.12
C ASN A 170 -9.45 -31.55 60.23
N ILE A 171 -9.72 -32.24 59.13
CA ILE A 171 -10.42 -33.54 59.11
C ILE A 171 -9.57 -34.60 59.84
N GLN A 172 -8.26 -34.67 59.59
CA GLN A 172 -7.36 -35.59 60.30
C GLN A 172 -7.33 -35.32 61.81
N ASN A 173 -7.29 -34.05 62.23
CA ASN A 173 -7.32 -33.68 63.64
C ASN A 173 -8.63 -34.12 64.31
N GLN A 174 -9.77 -33.91 63.64
CA GLN A 174 -11.08 -34.37 64.14
C GLN A 174 -11.17 -35.90 64.22
N LEU A 175 -10.56 -36.60 63.26
CA LEU A 175 -10.49 -38.06 63.27
C LEU A 175 -9.72 -38.57 64.48
N ILE A 176 -8.52 -38.02 64.74
CA ILE A 176 -7.69 -38.36 65.90
C ILE A 176 -8.45 -38.10 67.20
N GLN A 177 -9.16 -36.97 67.30
CA GLN A 177 -10.00 -36.67 68.47
C GLN A 177 -11.11 -37.70 68.65
N SER A 178 -11.81 -38.06 67.57
CA SER A 178 -12.92 -39.02 67.60
C SER A 178 -12.47 -40.43 67.99
N TYR A 179 -11.27 -40.85 67.54
CA TYR A 179 -10.63 -42.08 68.00
C TYR A 179 -10.32 -42.05 69.50
N LYS A 180 -9.84 -40.91 70.03
CA LYS A 180 -9.56 -40.74 71.47
C LYS A 180 -10.83 -40.76 72.32
N THR A 181 -11.94 -40.21 71.82
CA THR A 181 -13.22 -40.17 72.52
C THR A 181 -14.06 -41.43 72.35
N GLY A 182 -13.69 -42.34 71.43
CA GLY A 182 -14.38 -43.61 71.20
C GLY A 182 -15.64 -43.53 70.30
N ASP A 183 -15.83 -42.43 69.56
CA ASP A 183 -16.98 -42.25 68.67
C ASP A 183 -16.74 -42.92 67.30
N GLN A 184 -17.13 -44.19 67.20
CA GLN A 184 -16.86 -45.02 66.03
C GLN A 184 -17.63 -44.60 64.77
N GLN A 185 -18.83 -44.02 64.92
CA GLN A 185 -19.66 -43.59 63.78
C GLN A 185 -19.01 -42.39 63.08
N LYS A 186 -18.56 -41.41 63.87
CA LYS A 186 -17.88 -40.22 63.38
C LYS A 186 -16.52 -40.54 62.73
N VAL A 187 -15.82 -41.54 63.26
CA VAL A 187 -14.59 -42.06 62.66
C VAL A 187 -14.83 -42.62 61.26
N LEU A 188 -15.87 -43.44 61.07
CA LEU A 188 -16.19 -44.02 59.76
C LEU A 188 -16.55 -42.92 58.74
N GLU A 189 -17.32 -41.92 59.16
CA GLU A 189 -17.70 -40.78 58.32
C GLU A 189 -16.49 -39.93 57.90
N LEU A 190 -15.65 -39.54 58.85
CA LEU A 190 -14.45 -38.74 58.58
C LEU A 190 -13.43 -39.51 57.73
N LYS A 191 -13.32 -40.84 57.93
CA LYS A 191 -12.48 -41.71 57.10
C LYS A 191 -12.98 -41.76 55.66
N LYS A 192 -14.29 -41.94 55.45
CA LYS A 192 -14.91 -41.91 54.11
C LYS A 192 -14.70 -40.56 53.41
N LYS A 193 -14.67 -39.46 54.16
CA LYS A 193 -14.42 -38.10 53.62
C LYS A 193 -12.96 -37.87 53.23
N LEU A 194 -12.01 -38.57 53.86
CA LEU A 194 -10.57 -38.46 53.56
C LEU A 194 -10.16 -39.35 52.36
N GLU A 195 -10.93 -40.39 52.04
CA GLU A 195 -10.64 -41.28 50.93
C GLU A 195 -10.72 -40.54 49.59
N PRO A 196 -9.68 -40.64 48.74
CA PRO A 196 -9.76 -40.08 47.40
C PRO A 196 -10.86 -40.79 46.64
N LYS A 197 -11.76 -40.04 45.99
CA LYS A 197 -12.76 -40.61 45.09
C LYS A 197 -12.02 -41.40 44.01
N LYS A 198 -12.16 -42.72 44.00
CA LYS A 198 -11.67 -43.56 42.90
C LYS A 198 -12.55 -43.23 41.69
N ASP A 199 -11.96 -42.61 40.67
CA ASP A 199 -12.64 -42.38 39.41
C ASP A 199 -12.92 -43.74 38.74
N GLU A 200 -14.18 -44.16 38.68
CA GLU A 200 -14.64 -45.39 38.02
C GLU A 200 -14.67 -45.27 36.48
N ASN A 201 -13.84 -44.43 35.87
CA ASN A 201 -13.83 -44.19 34.42
C ASN A 201 -12.45 -44.43 33.78
N GLN A 202 -11.92 -45.64 33.97
CA GLN A 202 -10.90 -46.23 33.09
C GLN A 202 -11.34 -47.64 32.66
N GLY A 203 -12.36 -47.69 31.80
CA GLY A 203 -12.78 -48.91 31.13
C GLY A 203 -13.23 -48.59 29.71
N TYR A 204 -12.56 -49.22 28.72
CA TYR A 204 -12.88 -49.29 27.29
C TYR A 204 -12.61 -47.96 26.53
N GLN A 205 -11.71 -47.86 25.53
CA GLN A 205 -11.54 -48.71 24.36
C GLN A 205 -10.06 -48.76 23.90
N ASN A 206 -9.51 -49.96 23.72
CA ASN A 206 -8.32 -50.25 22.91
C ASN A 206 -8.57 -51.62 22.25
N GLN A 207 -9.41 -51.63 21.22
CA GLN A 207 -9.72 -52.71 20.26
C GLN A 207 -10.41 -51.96 19.10
N ASP A 208 -10.05 -51.97 17.83
CA ASP A 208 -9.08 -52.68 17.01
C ASP A 208 -8.88 -51.79 15.76
N ASP A 209 -7.66 -51.60 15.27
CA ASP A 209 -7.42 -51.18 13.87
C ASP A 209 -6.05 -51.76 13.44
N TYR A 210 -6.03 -53.08 13.27
CA TYR A 210 -5.16 -53.74 12.31
C TYR A 210 -6.04 -54.14 11.13
N ILE A 211 -5.85 -53.49 9.97
CA ILE A 211 -5.75 -54.04 8.60
C ILE A 211 -5.34 -52.89 7.68
#